data_AF-A0A538GDN3-F1
#
_entry.id   AF-A0A538GDN3-F1
#
_cell.length_a   1.000
_cell.length_b   1.000
_cell.length_c   1.000
_cell.angle_alpha   90.00
_cell.angle_beta   90.00
_cell.angle_gamma   90.00
#
_symmetry.space_group_name_H-M   'P 1'
#
loop_
_entity.id
_entity.type
_entity.pdbx_description
1 polymer ?
#
loop_
_entity_poly.entity_id
_entity_poly.type
_entity_poly.pdbx_seq_one_letter_code
_entity_poly.pdbx_strand_id
1 'polypeptide(L)' 'MLLGEYEHTIDDKNRLTLPAKFRQAFDEGLVLTRGIERWLSAYPRDNWTESKAE' A
#
# COMPACT_ATOMS: atom_id res chain seq x y z
N MET A 1 5.74 -4.86 -11.24
CA MET A 1 4.30 -5.18 -11.15
C MET A 1 3.99 -5.67 -9.74
N LEU A 2 2.94 -5.14 -9.10
CA LEU A 2 2.53 -5.51 -7.74
C LEU A 2 1.45 -6.60 -7.81
N LEU A 3 1.85 -7.87 -7.89
CA LEU A 3 0.92 -9.00 -7.98
C LEU A 3 1.23 -10.07 -6.93
N GLY A 4 0.17 -10.63 -6.35
CA GLY A 4 0.21 -11.71 -5.38
C GLY A 4 -0.66 -11.39 -4.16
N GLU A 5 -1.04 -12.44 -3.43
CA GLU A 5 -1.81 -12.36 -2.20
C GLU A 5 -0.92 -12.80 -1.03
N TYR A 6 -1.05 -12.09 0.10
CA TYR A 6 -0.23 -12.29 1.28
C TYR A 6 -1.07 -12.07 2.53
N GLU A 7 -1.11 -13.05 3.42
CA GLU A 7 -1.69 -12.89 4.75
C GLU A 7 -0.65 -12.27 5.69
N HIS A 8 -1.05 -11.20 6.38
CA HIS A 8 -0.23 -10.51 7.36
C HIS A 8 -1.06 -10.14 8.58
N THR A 9 -0.44 -10.23 9.75
CA THR A 9 -1.00 -9.72 11.00
C THR A 9 -0.59 -8.27 11.18
N ILE A 10 -1.52 -7.44 11.66
CA ILE A 10 -1.23 -6.08 12.10
C ILE A 10 -0.56 -6.16 13.48
N ASP A 11 0.56 -5.47 13.64
CA ASP A 11 1.26 -5.47 14.92
C ASP A 11 0.57 -4.58 15.97
N ASP A 12 1.10 -4.64 17.20
CA ASP A 12 0.64 -3.86 18.36
C ASP A 12 0.68 -2.34 18.15
N LYS A 13 1.39 -1.86 17.13
CA LYS A 13 1.55 -0.45 16.78
C LYS A 13 0.78 -0.06 15.52
N ASN A 14 -0.17 -0.90 15.08
CA ASN A 14 -0.99 -0.69 13.89
C ASN A 14 -0.16 -0.62 12.60
N ARG A 15 0.93 -1.38 12.51
CA ARG A 15 1.78 -1.45 11.31
C ARG A 15 1.54 -2.76 10.57
N LEU A 16 1.62 -2.68 9.25
CA LEU A 16 1.67 -3.83 8.35
C LEU A 16 3.02 -3.85 7.65
N THR A 17 3.73 -4.97 7.73
CA THR A 17 5.02 -5.12 7.04
C THR A 17 4.80 -5.55 5.61
N LEU A 18 5.25 -4.75 4.65
CA LEU A 18 5.20 -5.13 3.24
C LEU A 18 6.14 -6.31 2.94
N PRO A 19 5.68 -7.32 2.16
CA PRO A 19 6.54 -8.36 1.62
C PRO A 19 7.80 -7.80 0.98
N ALA A 20 8.95 -8.46 1.20
CA ALA A 20 10.26 -7.96 0.76
C ALA A 20 10.30 -7.61 -0.74
N LYS A 21 9.65 -8.42 -1.58
CA LYS A 21 9.59 -8.22 -3.04
C LYS A 21 8.92 -6.91 -3.48
N PHE A 22 8.14 -6.28 -2.60
CA PHE A 22 7.45 -5.02 -2.91
C PHE A 22 8.14 -3.78 -2.36
N ARG A 23 9.06 -3.94 -1.38
CA ARG A 23 9.66 -2.79 -0.68
C ARG A 23 10.33 -1.80 -1.63
N GLN A 24 11.03 -2.29 -2.65
CA GLN A 24 11.69 -1.45 -3.65
C GLN A 24 10.70 -0.57 -4.44
N ALA A 25 9.46 -1.04 -4.66
CA ALA A 25 8.45 -0.27 -5.38
C ALA A 25 7.86 0.89 -4.56
N PHE A 26 8.17 0.97 -3.27
CA PHE A 26 7.68 2.00 -2.34
C PHE A 26 8.83 2.73 -1.62
N ASP A 27 10.05 2.65 -2.15
CA ASP A 27 11.26 3.19 -1.50
C ASP A 27 11.21 4.73 -1.38
N GLU A 28 10.64 5.40 -2.38
CA GLU A 28 10.41 6.86 -2.38
C GLU A 28 9.17 7.28 -1.58
N GLY A 29 8.46 6.29 -1.01
CA GLY A 29 7.28 6.49 -0.17
C GLY A 29 6.01 5.88 -0.74
N LEU A 30 4.97 5.99 0.07
CA LEU A 30 3.67 5.35 -0.10
C LEU A 30 2.57 6.39 0.13
N VAL A 31 1.53 6.35 -0.71
CA VAL A 31 0.25 7.00 -0.43
C VAL A 31 -0.77 5.92 -0.10
N LEU A 32 -1.46 6.09 1.02
CA LEU A 32 -2.52 5.20 1.49
C LEU A 32 -3.88 5.91 1.36
N THR A 33 -4.85 5.26 0.72
CA THR A 33 -6.21 5.79 0.58
C THR A 33 -7.26 4.78 1.02
N ARG A 34 -8.45 5.28 1.33
CA ARG A 34 -9.62 4.44 1.58
C ARG A 34 -10.15 3.94 0.24
N GLY A 35 -10.28 2.62 0.08
CA GLY A 35 -10.91 2.03 -1.09
C GLY A 35 -12.42 2.18 -1.07
N ILE A 36 -13.09 1.66 -2.11
CA ILE A 36 -14.54 1.72 -2.29
C ILE A 36 -15.32 0.98 -1.18
N GLU A 37 -14.68 0.01 -0.50
CA GLU A 37 -15.28 -0.76 0.59
C GLU A 37 -14.41 -0.74 1.87
N ARG A 38 -14.37 -1.84 2.64
CA ARG A 38 -13.58 -1.99 3.88
C ARG A 38 -12.15 -2.43 3.62
N TRP A 39 -11.48 -1.77 2.70
CA TRP A 39 -10.08 -2.03 2.37
C TRP A 39 -9.33 -0.74 2.09
N LEU A 40 -8.01 -0.83 2.17
CA LEU A 40 -7.08 0.27 1.95
C LEU A 40 -6.33 0.02 0.65
N SER A 41 -6.18 1.08 -0.14
CA SER A 41 -5.36 1.07 -1.35
C SER A 41 -4.02 1.74 -1.07
N ALA A 42 -2.96 1.16 -1.62
CA ALA A 42 -1.58 1.57 -1.41
C ALA A 42 -0.93 1.85 -2.77
N TYR A 43 -0.43 3.08 -2.97
CA TYR A 43 0.19 3.50 -4.22
C TYR A 43 1.62 3.99 -3.99
N PRO A 44 2.58 3.66 -4.88
CA PRO A 44 3.88 4.32 -4.90
C PRO A 44 3.71 5.83 -5.03
N ARG A 45 4.53 6.60 -4.33
CA ARG A 45 4.45 8.07 -4.30
C ARG A 45 4.42 8.69 -5.70
N ASP A 46 5.27 8.19 -6.60
CA ASP A 46 5.45 8.76 -7.96
C ASP A 46 4.29 8.48 -8.90
N ASN A 47 3.55 7.40 -8.65
CA ASN A 47 2.38 7.03 -9.45
C ASN A 47 1.09 7.68 -8.94
N TRP A 48 1.13 8.35 -7.77
CA TRP A 48 -0.03 8.99 -7.19
C TRP A 48 -0.27 10.37 -7.79
N THR A 49 -1.45 10.56 -8.35
CA THR A 49 -1.99 11.87 -8.77
C THR A 49 -3.29 12.11 -7.99
N GLU A 50 -3.53 13.33 -7.51
CA GLU A 50 -4.71 13.65 -6.66
C GLU A 50 -6.04 13.22 -7.27
N SER A 51 -6.16 13.20 -8.60
CA SER A 51 -7.34 12.73 -9.34
C SER A 51 -7.62 11.22 -9.21
N LYS A 52 -6.74 10.44 -8.56
CA LYS A 52 -6.91 9.00 -8.30
C LYS A 52 -7.58 8.71 -6.94
N ALA A 53 -7.93 9.76 -6.19
CA ALA A 53 -8.51 9.68 -4.85
C ALA A 53 -10.04 9.58 -4.80
N GLU A 54 -10.71 9.55 -5.96
CA GLU A 54 -12.17 9.50 -6.08
C GLU A 54 -12.76 8.10 -5.88
#